data_AF-A0A7X7KB23-F1
#
_entry.id   AF-A0A7X7KB23-F1
#
_cell.length_a   1.000
_cell.length_b   1.000
_cell.length_c   1.000
_cell.angle_alpha   90.00
_cell.angle_beta   90.00
_cell.angle_gamma   90.00
#
_symmetry.space_group_name_H-M   'P 1'
#
loop_
_entity.id
_entity.type
_entity.pdbx_description
1 polymer ?
#
loop_
_entity_poly.entity_id
_entity_poly.type
_entity_poly.pdbx_seq_one_letter_code
_entity_poly.pdbx_strand_id
1 'polypeptide(L)'
;MNNELERILGEVADSASHRTGTLPIGELRERGVRRRRTRQAGYSVVGVAAAFGLAFGAAQILPDGGPVGPADSPSPAPPTANSSALLGACGTDVTNLPAIDGSVWLELSSTDVTVPVWASSPVEVTVQNFGANPLDLSLGSGPYLFAARDGVVVGFSWPTTVRDSTPIESGGEDVRDDFGPFVECSRGEVHPAGSPSARTPLPVGEYTIHSALTLRADELRDTSEFPWAFDVLGRAGTLTVTEEEPASDDLTAVDLALPVCGAPIEGFELPPGVQIDDFPALEVTVGHTGEDADGVEEFFGEGYGDQLRVTFDHVNAIESWGESRELGAAVVIAHEGVVVAEMSWPEWSEVRWNGWPRGEGRSIGPVGDWVDCASGEHGQVPKGDYEILGWRTVEVTRPDGSTGAVTVGYPASAFTAYDFEDPDNPGPSATD
;
A
#
# COMPACT_ATOMS: atom_id res chain seq x y z
N MET A 1 5.79 -57.13 35.33
CA MET A 1 4.75 -56.78 34.35
C MET A 1 5.37 -55.76 33.40
N ASN A 2 5.90 -56.22 32.26
CA ASN A 2 6.49 -55.37 31.23
C ASN A 2 6.38 -56.04 29.83
N ASN A 3 5.31 -56.81 29.60
CA ASN A 3 5.15 -57.61 28.37
C ASN A 3 4.30 -56.92 27.30
N GLU A 4 3.74 -55.74 27.60
CA GLU A 4 2.83 -55.03 26.67
C GLU A 4 3.58 -53.98 25.84
N LEU A 5 4.63 -53.39 26.41
CA LEU A 5 5.45 -52.37 25.74
C LEU A 5 6.42 -52.98 24.71
N GLU A 6 6.99 -54.16 25.01
CA GLU A 6 7.81 -54.92 24.05
C GLU A 6 6.97 -55.49 22.89
N ARG A 7 5.68 -55.77 23.12
CA ARG A 7 4.76 -56.24 22.07
C ARG A 7 4.42 -55.13 21.08
N ILE A 8 4.20 -53.90 21.58
CA ILE A 8 3.87 -52.74 20.74
C ILE A 8 5.09 -52.29 19.93
N LEU A 9 6.29 -52.31 20.52
CA LEU A 9 7.52 -51.97 19.80
C LEU A 9 7.92 -53.04 18.76
N GLY A 10 7.60 -54.32 19.00
CA GLY A 10 7.77 -55.39 18.01
C GLY A 10 6.83 -55.27 16.81
N GLU A 11 5.56 -54.89 17.01
CA GLU A 11 4.58 -54.74 15.91
C GLU A 11 4.86 -53.52 15.00
N VAL A 12 5.53 -52.49 15.52
CA VAL A 12 5.94 -51.30 14.74
C VAL A 12 7.18 -51.60 13.89
N ALA A 13 8.11 -52.42 14.38
CA ALA A 13 9.32 -52.79 13.65
C ALA A 13 9.03 -53.74 12.46
N ASP A 14 8.07 -54.66 12.59
CA ASP A 14 7.70 -55.59 11.50
C ASP A 14 6.82 -54.94 10.41
N SER A 15 6.08 -53.88 10.73
CA SER A 15 5.24 -53.17 9.74
C SER A 15 6.03 -52.25 8.79
N ALA A 16 7.29 -51.93 9.12
CA ALA A 16 8.15 -51.07 8.31
C ALA A 16 8.88 -51.81 7.17
N SER A 17 8.93 -53.15 7.18
CA SER A 17 9.73 -53.92 6.20
C SER A 17 8.98 -54.39 4.94
N HIS A 18 7.68 -54.11 4.78
CA HIS A 18 6.84 -54.70 3.72
C HIS A 18 6.03 -53.71 2.84
N ARG A 19 6.55 -52.50 2.57
CA ARG A 19 5.94 -51.59 1.59
C ARG A 19 6.93 -51.01 0.58
N THR A 20 7.47 -51.87 -0.27
CA THR A 20 7.90 -51.48 -1.62
C THR A 20 6.78 -51.84 -2.59
N GLY A 21 5.97 -50.86 -2.97
CA GLY A 21 4.90 -51.01 -3.95
C GLY A 21 4.21 -49.68 -4.19
N THR A 22 4.41 -49.14 -5.40
CA THR A 22 3.76 -47.96 -6.01
C THR A 22 2.42 -47.55 -5.39
N LEU A 23 2.36 -46.35 -4.81
CA LEU A 23 1.14 -45.75 -4.24
C LEU A 23 0.26 -45.17 -5.37
N PRO A 24 -1.04 -45.50 -5.43
CA PRO A 24 -1.97 -44.88 -6.38
C PRO A 24 -2.43 -43.53 -5.82
N ILE A 25 -1.85 -42.44 -6.34
CA ILE A 25 -2.12 -41.05 -5.94
C ILE A 25 -3.60 -40.65 -6.14
N GLY A 26 -4.36 -41.39 -6.95
CA GLY A 26 -5.79 -41.13 -7.18
C GLY A 26 -6.72 -41.42 -5.98
N GLU A 27 -6.47 -42.45 -5.17
CA GLU A 27 -7.40 -42.86 -4.11
C GLU A 27 -7.23 -42.10 -2.78
N LEU A 28 -6.08 -41.44 -2.58
CA LEU A 28 -5.84 -40.59 -1.41
C LEU A 28 -6.56 -39.24 -1.51
N ARG A 29 -6.83 -38.75 -2.73
CA ARG A 29 -7.54 -37.48 -2.95
C ARG A 29 -9.02 -37.55 -2.56
N GLU A 30 -9.67 -38.70 -2.71
CA GLU A 30 -11.10 -38.85 -2.38
C GLU A 30 -11.38 -39.09 -0.88
N ARG A 31 -10.42 -39.61 -0.11
CA ARG A 31 -10.59 -39.77 1.36
C ARG A 31 -10.39 -38.47 2.15
N GLY A 32 -9.60 -37.53 1.64
CA GLY A 32 -9.42 -36.20 2.26
C GLY A 32 -10.68 -35.34 2.23
N VAL A 33 -11.47 -35.44 1.16
CA VAL A 33 -12.67 -34.61 0.94
C VAL A 33 -13.86 -35.03 1.84
N ARG A 34 -13.92 -36.29 2.29
CA ARG A 34 -15.04 -36.78 3.12
C ARG A 34 -14.95 -36.44 4.60
N ARG A 35 -13.76 -36.13 5.14
CA ARG A 35 -13.59 -35.78 6.57
C ARG A 35 -13.82 -34.30 6.89
N ARG A 36 -13.79 -33.39 5.90
CA ARG A 36 -14.05 -31.95 6.14
C ARG A 36 -15.53 -31.55 6.18
N ARG A 37 -16.45 -32.36 5.67
CA ARG A 37 -17.90 -32.04 5.68
C ARG A 37 -18.62 -32.26 7.02
N THR A 38 -17.95 -32.74 8.07
CA THR A 38 -18.57 -33.01 9.38
C THR A 38 -18.32 -31.91 10.43
N ARG A 39 -17.57 -30.84 10.12
CA ARG A 39 -17.36 -29.70 11.04
C ARG A 39 -18.10 -28.40 10.67
N GLN A 40 -18.79 -28.32 9.53
CA GLN A 40 -19.49 -27.10 9.08
C GLN A 40 -21.02 -27.07 9.36
N ALA A 41 -21.54 -27.93 10.23
CA ALA A 41 -22.97 -27.97 10.57
C ALA A 41 -23.33 -27.24 11.89
N GLY A 42 -22.46 -26.34 12.38
CA GLY A 42 -22.57 -25.76 13.73
C GLY A 42 -22.81 -24.26 13.84
N TYR A 43 -22.93 -23.50 12.76
CA TYR A 43 -23.17 -22.05 12.85
C TYR A 43 -24.38 -21.64 12.02
N SER A 44 -25.53 -21.65 12.70
CA SER A 44 -26.78 -21.08 12.23
C SER A 44 -27.12 -19.85 13.07
N VAL A 45 -27.28 -18.72 12.36
CA VAL A 45 -28.29 -17.67 12.59
C VAL A 45 -28.13 -16.81 13.86
N VAL A 46 -27.55 -15.61 13.67
CA VAL A 46 -28.07 -14.37 14.28
C VAL A 46 -27.98 -13.28 13.21
N GLY A 47 -29.13 -12.75 12.80
CA GLY A 47 -29.24 -11.66 11.84
C GLY A 47 -29.24 -10.30 12.51
N VAL A 48 -28.69 -9.29 11.84
CA VAL A 48 -28.97 -7.88 12.10
C VAL A 48 -29.26 -7.18 10.78
N ALA A 49 -30.39 -6.46 10.79
CA ALA A 49 -31.03 -5.84 9.65
C ALA A 49 -30.32 -4.57 9.20
N ALA A 50 -30.22 -4.40 7.88
CA ALA A 50 -29.86 -3.15 7.24
C ALA A 50 -31.00 -2.11 7.42
N ALA A 51 -30.67 -0.95 7.99
CA ALA A 51 -31.56 0.21 8.00
C ALA A 51 -31.11 1.20 6.92
N PHE A 52 -31.79 1.14 5.77
CA PHE A 52 -31.75 2.18 4.73
C PHE A 52 -32.63 3.35 5.17
N GLY A 53 -32.02 4.52 5.40
CA GLY A 53 -32.72 5.79 5.59
C GLY A 53 -32.95 6.50 4.25
N LEU A 54 -34.07 6.19 3.60
CA LEU A 54 -34.64 7.02 2.53
C LEU A 54 -35.55 8.09 3.16
N ALA A 55 -35.18 9.36 3.05
CA ALA A 55 -36.08 10.48 3.33
C ALA A 55 -36.59 11.06 2.01
N PHE A 56 -37.80 10.64 1.62
CA PHE A 56 -38.65 11.33 0.65
C PHE A 56 -39.44 12.42 1.38
N GLY A 57 -39.23 13.68 1.02
CA GLY A 57 -40.11 14.80 1.36
C GLY A 57 -40.98 15.15 0.15
N ALA A 58 -42.25 14.76 0.20
CA ALA A 58 -43.26 15.05 -0.80
C ALA A 58 -43.71 16.52 -0.75
N ALA A 59 -43.88 17.15 -1.93
CA ALA A 59 -44.77 18.30 -2.10
C ALA A 59 -45.72 18.03 -3.28
N GLN A 60 -46.98 18.40 -3.04
CA GLN A 60 -48.19 17.91 -3.69
C GLN A 60 -48.52 18.59 -5.03
N ILE A 61 -49.27 17.83 -5.83
CA ILE A 61 -49.91 18.16 -7.10
C ILE A 61 -51.08 19.13 -6.91
N LEU A 62 -51.23 20.14 -7.80
CA LEU A 62 -52.52 20.53 -8.40
C LEU A 62 -52.30 21.04 -9.86
N PRO A 63 -53.31 20.93 -10.74
CA PRO A 63 -53.17 20.88 -12.20
C PRO A 63 -53.60 22.18 -12.92
N ASP A 64 -53.04 22.45 -14.11
CA ASP A 64 -53.77 22.79 -15.34
C ASP A 64 -52.85 23.39 -16.44
N GLY A 65 -52.89 22.75 -17.63
CA GLY A 65 -53.05 23.43 -18.93
C GLY A 65 -51.88 24.16 -19.60
N GLY A 66 -51.25 23.52 -20.60
CA GLY A 66 -50.72 24.19 -21.81
C GLY A 66 -49.37 23.67 -22.34
N PRO A 67 -49.22 23.38 -23.65
CA PRO A 67 -47.95 22.96 -24.23
C PRO A 67 -47.05 24.18 -24.43
N VAL A 68 -45.99 24.29 -23.65
CA VAL A 68 -44.91 25.26 -23.86
C VAL A 68 -43.77 24.51 -24.56
N GLY A 69 -43.24 25.11 -25.63
CA GLY A 69 -42.15 24.57 -26.47
C GLY A 69 -40.85 24.29 -25.70
N PRO A 70 -39.79 23.82 -26.37
CA PRO A 70 -38.55 23.46 -25.70
C PRO A 70 -38.03 24.68 -24.93
N ALA A 71 -37.99 24.55 -23.61
CA ALA A 71 -37.40 25.54 -22.73
C ALA A 71 -35.91 25.61 -23.04
N ASP A 72 -35.44 26.82 -23.33
CA ASP A 72 -34.02 27.15 -23.35
C ASP A 72 -33.37 26.59 -22.08
N SER A 73 -32.36 25.74 -22.26
CA SER A 73 -31.50 25.31 -21.17
C SER A 73 -30.93 26.58 -20.52
N PRO A 74 -31.04 26.76 -19.19
CA PRO A 74 -30.37 27.87 -18.54
C PRO A 74 -28.87 27.71 -18.81
N SER A 75 -28.30 28.67 -19.54
CA SER A 75 -26.86 28.87 -19.61
C SER A 75 -26.32 28.84 -18.18
N PRO A 76 -25.21 28.12 -17.90
CA PRO A 76 -24.60 28.13 -16.59
C PRO A 76 -24.33 29.59 -16.22
N ALA A 77 -24.88 30.02 -15.08
CA ALA A 77 -24.57 31.33 -14.54
C ALA A 77 -23.04 31.43 -14.39
N PRO A 78 -22.41 32.56 -14.79
CA PRO A 78 -20.99 32.75 -14.51
C PRO A 78 -20.80 32.62 -12.99
N PRO A 79 -19.79 31.88 -12.51
CA PRO A 79 -19.58 31.67 -11.09
C PRO A 79 -19.45 33.02 -10.40
N THR A 80 -20.25 33.24 -9.36
CA THR A 80 -20.16 34.41 -8.50
C THR A 80 -18.77 34.44 -7.86
N ALA A 81 -17.90 35.29 -8.38
CA ALA A 81 -16.69 35.73 -7.70
C ALA A 81 -17.11 36.41 -6.40
N ASN A 82 -16.77 35.83 -5.23
CA ASN A 82 -16.65 36.55 -3.96
C ASN A 82 -16.05 35.70 -2.81
N SER A 83 -15.13 34.79 -3.11
CA SER A 83 -14.03 34.49 -2.19
C SER A 83 -12.74 34.62 -3.00
N SER A 84 -11.85 35.53 -2.59
CA SER A 84 -10.47 35.50 -3.05
C SER A 84 -9.89 34.19 -2.52
N ALA A 85 -9.55 33.25 -3.40
CA ALA A 85 -8.86 32.04 -3.01
C ALA A 85 -7.59 32.43 -2.22
N LEU A 86 -7.27 31.66 -1.17
CA LEU A 86 -6.04 31.84 -0.39
C LEU A 86 -4.83 31.78 -1.33
N LEU A 87 -3.85 32.65 -1.16
CA LEU A 87 -2.63 32.65 -1.98
C LEU A 87 -1.95 31.28 -1.86
N GLY A 88 -1.76 30.58 -2.98
CA GLY A 88 -1.16 29.25 -3.04
C GLY A 88 -2.18 28.15 -3.23
N ALA A 89 -3.46 28.45 -3.03
CA ALA A 89 -4.55 27.58 -3.42
C ALA A 89 -4.66 27.51 -4.95
N CYS A 90 -5.32 26.47 -5.42
CA CYS A 90 -5.64 26.29 -6.83
C CYS A 90 -6.35 27.52 -7.42
N GLY A 91 -5.91 27.96 -8.60
CA GLY A 91 -6.43 29.14 -9.27
C GLY A 91 -5.84 30.47 -8.78
N THR A 92 -4.80 30.45 -7.94
CA THR A 92 -4.05 31.65 -7.56
C THR A 92 -2.75 31.79 -8.34
N ASP A 93 -2.29 33.04 -8.46
CA ASP A 93 -1.07 33.39 -9.17
C ASP A 93 0.15 33.19 -8.26
N VAL A 94 1.08 32.32 -8.70
CA VAL A 94 2.28 31.94 -7.96
C VAL A 94 3.23 33.12 -7.75
N THR A 95 3.18 34.15 -8.60
CA THR A 95 4.04 35.34 -8.47
C THR A 95 3.66 36.20 -7.27
N ASN A 96 2.45 36.04 -6.75
CA ASN A 96 1.97 36.72 -5.55
C ASN A 96 2.21 35.91 -4.27
N LEU A 97 2.83 34.73 -4.38
CA LEU A 97 3.14 33.93 -3.22
C LEU A 97 4.35 34.51 -2.50
N PRO A 98 4.23 34.81 -1.20
CA PRO A 98 5.36 35.32 -0.46
C PRO A 98 6.36 34.17 -0.25
N ALA A 99 7.62 34.37 -0.63
CA ALA A 99 8.71 33.51 -0.17
C ALA A 99 8.99 33.89 1.28
N ILE A 100 8.28 33.26 2.22
CA ILE A 100 8.45 33.56 3.64
C ILE A 100 9.45 32.54 4.19
N ASP A 101 10.44 33.09 4.88
CA ASP A 101 11.40 32.40 5.71
C ASP A 101 12.72 31.93 5.04
N GLY A 102 13.81 32.57 5.46
CA GLY A 102 15.17 32.13 5.12
C GLY A 102 15.72 31.07 6.08
N SER A 103 14.92 30.64 7.05
CA SER A 103 15.26 29.57 7.99
C SER A 103 15.01 28.17 7.41
N VAL A 104 14.30 28.05 6.29
CA VAL A 104 14.07 26.79 5.60
C VAL A 104 14.38 26.95 4.13
N TRP A 105 14.99 25.92 3.54
CA TRP A 105 15.26 25.85 2.11
C TRP A 105 14.64 24.60 1.51
N LEU A 106 14.02 24.75 0.35
CA LEU A 106 13.42 23.67 -0.42
C LEU A 106 14.14 23.56 -1.76
N GLU A 107 14.73 22.40 -2.02
CA GLU A 107 15.46 22.12 -3.25
C GLU A 107 14.85 20.94 -4.00
N LEU A 108 14.66 21.11 -5.31
CA LEU A 108 14.27 20.03 -6.21
C LEU A 108 15.52 19.35 -6.73
N SER A 109 15.56 18.02 -6.76
CA SER A 109 16.69 17.27 -7.37
C SER A 109 16.83 17.52 -8.87
N SER A 110 15.74 17.86 -9.55
CA SER A 110 15.73 18.30 -10.95
C SER A 110 14.82 19.51 -11.15
N THR A 111 15.29 20.45 -11.96
CA THR A 111 14.48 21.58 -12.45
C THR A 111 13.80 21.32 -13.78
N ASP A 112 14.11 20.21 -14.46
CA ASP A 112 13.45 19.81 -15.71
C ASP A 112 12.90 18.40 -15.52
N VAL A 113 11.59 18.29 -15.42
CA VAL A 113 10.88 17.07 -15.02
C VAL A 113 9.96 16.66 -16.16
N THR A 114 10.11 15.44 -16.65
CA THR A 114 9.17 14.85 -17.61
C THR A 114 8.51 13.65 -16.94
N VAL A 115 7.17 13.62 -16.92
CA VAL A 115 6.41 12.56 -16.28
C VAL A 115 5.22 12.17 -17.14
N PRO A 116 4.99 10.88 -17.43
CA PRO A 116 3.75 10.43 -18.03
C PRO A 116 2.55 10.78 -17.15
N VAL A 117 1.38 10.97 -17.76
CA VAL A 117 0.13 11.01 -17.00
C VAL A 117 0.04 9.79 -16.07
N TRP A 118 -0.39 9.99 -14.83
CA TRP A 118 -0.50 8.99 -13.76
C TRP A 118 0.80 8.37 -13.22
N ALA A 119 1.97 8.69 -13.78
CA ALA A 119 3.21 8.25 -13.18
C ALA A 119 3.52 9.08 -11.92
N SER A 120 4.09 8.43 -10.91
CA SER A 120 4.68 9.10 -9.76
C SER A 120 5.77 10.08 -10.21
N SER A 121 5.92 11.18 -9.47
CA SER A 121 6.91 12.19 -9.80
C SER A 121 8.30 11.67 -9.44
N PRO A 122 9.28 11.65 -10.37
CA PRO A 122 10.65 11.20 -10.08
C PRO A 122 11.48 12.27 -9.33
N VAL A 123 10.82 13.30 -8.82
CA VAL A 123 11.44 14.47 -8.21
C VAL A 123 11.64 14.21 -6.74
N GLU A 124 12.86 14.43 -6.28
CA GLU A 124 13.17 14.48 -4.86
C GLU A 124 13.09 15.93 -4.39
N VAL A 125 12.51 16.13 -3.21
CA VAL A 125 12.49 17.42 -2.51
C VAL A 125 13.35 17.29 -1.27
N THR A 126 14.42 18.07 -1.21
CA THR A 126 15.23 18.23 0.00
C THR A 126 14.72 19.43 0.80
N VAL A 127 14.33 19.19 2.04
CA VAL A 127 13.96 20.21 3.03
C VAL A 127 15.15 20.41 3.97
N GLN A 128 15.75 21.59 3.96
CA GLN A 128 16.88 21.92 4.82
C GLN A 128 16.49 22.95 5.87
N ASN A 129 16.77 22.66 7.15
CA ASN A 129 16.46 23.54 8.27
C ASN A 129 17.70 24.37 8.66
N PHE A 130 17.70 25.66 8.34
CA PHE A 130 18.68 26.65 8.80
C PHE A 130 18.22 27.40 10.06
N GLY A 131 17.01 27.14 10.55
CA GLY A 131 16.44 27.72 11.75
C GLY A 131 17.14 27.25 13.02
N ALA A 132 16.93 28.00 14.10
CA ALA A 132 17.51 27.67 15.41
C ALA A 132 16.75 26.56 16.16
N ASN A 133 15.53 26.24 15.73
CA ASN A 133 14.67 25.23 16.35
C ASN A 133 14.51 24.02 15.41
N PRO A 134 14.30 22.81 15.94
CA PRO A 134 13.92 21.66 15.13
C PRO A 134 12.64 21.94 14.34
N LEU A 135 12.59 21.42 13.12
CA LEU A 135 11.46 21.54 12.21
C LEU A 135 10.68 20.21 12.21
N ASP A 136 9.45 20.26 12.69
CA ASP A 136 8.56 19.09 12.72
C ASP A 136 7.70 19.05 11.44
N LEU A 137 7.91 18.00 10.63
CA LEU A 137 7.16 17.75 9.39
C LEU A 137 6.07 16.68 9.57
N SER A 138 5.67 16.40 10.81
CA SER A 138 4.65 15.39 11.10
C SER A 138 3.26 15.80 10.61
N LEU A 139 2.51 14.80 10.12
CA LEU A 139 1.08 14.84 9.81
C LEU A 139 0.55 16.15 9.18
N GLY A 140 0.75 16.27 7.87
CA GLY A 140 0.13 17.31 7.04
C GLY A 140 0.98 18.55 6.78
N SER A 141 2.20 18.61 7.33
CA SER A 141 3.22 19.66 7.10
C SER A 141 4.33 19.23 6.14
N GLY A 142 4.18 18.08 5.47
CA GLY A 142 5.16 17.60 4.48
C GLY A 142 5.28 18.50 3.24
N PRO A 143 6.35 18.34 2.45
CA PRO A 143 6.52 19.10 1.22
C PRO A 143 5.47 18.72 0.17
N TYR A 144 5.06 19.70 -0.64
CA TYR A 144 4.15 19.55 -1.78
C TYR A 144 4.85 20.00 -3.07
N LEU A 145 4.40 19.45 -4.20
CA LEU A 145 4.76 19.93 -5.53
C LEU A 145 3.55 20.59 -6.17
N PHE A 146 3.70 21.80 -6.70
CA PHE A 146 2.66 22.48 -7.48
C PHE A 146 2.99 22.45 -8.95
N ALA A 147 1.96 22.28 -9.77
CA ALA A 147 2.01 22.57 -11.18
C ALA A 147 1.24 23.87 -11.45
N ALA A 148 1.91 24.82 -12.09
CA ALA A 148 1.34 26.09 -12.52
C ALA A 148 1.34 26.21 -14.05
N ARG A 149 0.28 26.77 -14.62
CA ARG A 149 0.17 27.12 -16.03
C ARG A 149 -0.12 28.61 -16.14
N ASP A 150 0.68 29.30 -16.95
CA ASP A 150 0.60 30.77 -17.10
C ASP A 150 0.67 31.51 -15.75
N GLY A 151 1.48 30.99 -14.82
CA GLY A 151 1.63 31.53 -13.46
C GLY A 151 0.49 31.17 -12.50
N VAL A 152 -0.52 30.42 -12.92
CA VAL A 152 -1.66 30.04 -12.07
C VAL A 152 -1.53 28.59 -11.60
N VAL A 153 -1.72 28.32 -10.31
CA VAL A 153 -1.72 26.95 -9.75
C VAL A 153 -2.91 26.16 -10.33
N VAL A 154 -2.63 25.01 -10.95
CA VAL A 154 -3.63 24.16 -11.62
C VAL A 154 -3.56 22.69 -11.21
N GLY A 155 -2.50 22.28 -10.51
CA GLY A 155 -2.39 20.92 -10.01
C GLY A 155 -1.39 20.77 -8.88
N PHE A 156 -1.43 19.60 -8.26
CA PHE A 156 -0.59 19.25 -7.12
C PHE A 156 -0.08 17.81 -7.25
N SER A 157 1.05 17.54 -6.60
CA SER A 157 1.52 16.21 -6.21
C SER A 157 2.02 16.28 -4.77
N TRP A 158 1.86 15.19 -4.02
CA TRP A 158 2.24 15.09 -2.61
C TRP A 158 2.78 13.69 -2.28
N PRO A 159 3.55 13.56 -1.17
CA PRO A 159 4.05 12.28 -0.68
C PRO A 159 2.91 11.28 -0.47
N THR A 160 3.06 10.07 -1.01
CA THR A 160 2.07 9.00 -0.85
C THR A 160 2.31 8.16 0.38
N THR A 161 3.51 8.23 0.97
CA THR A 161 3.84 7.52 2.21
C THR A 161 3.80 8.46 3.40
N VAL A 162 3.10 8.01 4.46
CA VAL A 162 3.20 8.65 5.76
C VAL A 162 4.45 8.10 6.42
N ARG A 163 5.52 8.89 6.46
CA ARG A 163 6.67 8.58 7.30
C ARG A 163 6.47 9.17 8.69
N ASP A 164 6.76 8.40 9.71
CA ASP A 164 7.03 8.92 11.05
C ASP A 164 8.29 9.79 10.96
N SER A 165 8.11 11.08 10.67
CA SER A 165 9.24 12.00 10.53
C SER A 165 9.78 12.34 11.92
N THR A 166 11.03 11.94 12.17
CA THR A 166 11.80 12.58 13.24
C THR A 166 11.96 14.06 12.88
N PRO A 167 11.81 15.00 13.83
CA PRO A 167 12.03 16.42 13.55
C PRO A 167 13.41 16.68 12.93
N ILE A 168 13.46 17.58 11.94
CA ILE A 168 14.71 18.00 11.31
C ILE A 168 15.41 18.97 12.25
N GLU A 169 16.49 18.51 12.87
CA GLU A 169 17.32 19.34 13.75
C GLU A 169 17.90 20.57 13.03
N SER A 170 18.35 21.56 13.78
CA SER A 170 19.02 22.75 13.22
C SER A 170 20.27 22.35 12.42
N GLY A 171 20.31 22.78 11.16
CA GLY A 171 21.34 22.41 10.18
C GLY A 171 21.13 21.04 9.52
N GLY A 172 20.08 20.31 9.88
CA GLY A 172 19.72 19.02 9.30
C GLY A 172 18.92 19.15 8.00
N GLU A 173 18.67 17.99 7.38
CA GLU A 173 17.87 17.87 6.16
C GLU A 173 16.94 16.64 6.20
N ASP A 174 15.83 16.71 5.48
CA ASP A 174 14.93 15.59 5.15
C ASP A 174 14.78 15.53 3.63
N VAL A 175 14.80 14.32 3.07
CA VAL A 175 14.66 14.09 1.63
C VAL A 175 13.40 13.28 1.39
N ARG A 176 12.53 13.81 0.52
CA ARG A 176 11.29 13.16 0.08
C ARG A 176 11.35 12.83 -1.39
N ASP A 177 11.06 11.59 -1.74
CA ASP A 177 11.16 11.02 -3.08
C ASP A 177 9.88 10.27 -3.49
N ASP A 178 8.88 10.22 -2.62
CA ASP A 178 7.68 9.39 -2.72
C ASP A 178 6.45 10.15 -3.24
N PHE A 179 6.65 11.09 -4.15
CA PHE A 179 5.58 11.95 -4.67
C PHE A 179 4.69 11.21 -5.66
N GLY A 180 3.37 11.23 -5.41
CA GLY A 180 2.37 10.64 -6.30
C GLY A 180 2.24 11.36 -7.64
N PRO A 181 1.28 10.95 -8.49
CA PRO A 181 1.04 11.61 -9.76
C PRO A 181 0.55 13.05 -9.59
N PHE A 182 0.83 13.90 -10.58
CA PHE A 182 0.25 15.23 -10.66
C PHE A 182 -1.23 15.15 -11.03
N VAL A 183 -2.08 15.78 -10.23
CA VAL A 183 -3.54 15.80 -10.41
C VAL A 183 -4.08 17.22 -10.45
N GLU A 184 -5.20 17.40 -11.14
CA GLU A 184 -5.91 18.67 -11.18
C GLU A 184 -6.50 19.02 -9.80
N CYS A 185 -6.53 20.31 -9.53
CA CYS A 185 -7.18 20.86 -8.35
C CYS A 185 -8.42 21.67 -8.70
N SER A 186 -9.33 21.78 -7.74
CA SER A 186 -10.50 22.65 -7.84
C SER A 186 -10.16 24.05 -7.34
N ARG A 187 -10.69 25.10 -7.98
CA ARG A 187 -10.41 26.49 -7.58
C ARG A 187 -10.65 26.71 -6.07
N GLY A 188 -9.67 27.30 -5.40
CA GLY A 188 -9.71 27.58 -3.95
C GLY A 188 -9.26 26.42 -3.06
N GLU A 189 -8.93 25.27 -3.64
CA GLU A 189 -8.36 24.14 -2.91
C GLU A 189 -6.95 24.45 -2.44
N VAL A 190 -6.74 24.34 -1.13
CA VAL A 190 -5.53 24.76 -0.40
C VAL A 190 -4.51 23.64 -0.31
N HIS A 191 -4.98 22.45 0.01
CA HIS A 191 -4.21 21.22 0.04
C HIS A 191 -5.07 20.13 -0.60
N PRO A 192 -4.55 19.37 -1.56
CA PRO A 192 -5.24 18.18 -2.01
C PRO A 192 -5.35 17.19 -0.86
N ALA A 193 -6.55 16.67 -0.63
CA ALA A 193 -6.81 15.62 0.33
C ALA A 193 -7.27 14.34 -0.37
N GLY A 194 -7.12 13.20 0.31
CA GLY A 194 -7.46 11.88 -0.22
C GLY A 194 -6.37 11.28 -1.10
N SER A 195 -6.67 10.17 -1.74
CA SER A 195 -5.74 9.51 -2.64
C SER A 195 -5.61 10.28 -3.95
N PRO A 196 -4.40 10.49 -4.52
CA PRO A 196 -4.24 11.04 -5.87
C PRO A 196 -5.06 10.28 -6.92
N SER A 197 -5.22 8.97 -6.70
CA SER A 197 -5.95 8.06 -7.58
C SER A 197 -7.45 8.33 -7.70
N ALA A 198 -8.04 9.04 -6.73
CA ALA A 198 -9.45 9.42 -6.73
C ALA A 198 -9.72 10.74 -7.48
N ARG A 199 -8.69 11.33 -8.11
CA ARG A 199 -8.74 12.68 -8.67
C ARG A 199 -8.48 12.66 -10.17
N THR A 200 -8.87 13.73 -10.85
CA THR A 200 -8.56 13.91 -12.28
C THR A 200 -7.06 14.15 -12.45
N PRO A 201 -6.37 13.45 -13.36
CA PRO A 201 -4.95 13.65 -13.57
C PRO A 201 -4.69 14.99 -14.26
N LEU A 202 -3.51 15.55 -14.04
CA LEU A 202 -3.10 16.76 -14.74
C LEU A 202 -2.99 16.47 -16.26
N PRO A 203 -3.56 17.29 -17.15
CA PRO A 203 -3.52 17.05 -18.59
C PRO A 203 -2.10 17.07 -19.15
N VAL A 204 -1.93 16.46 -20.32
CA VAL A 204 -0.69 16.57 -21.10
C VAL A 204 -0.38 18.04 -21.40
N GLY A 205 0.89 18.41 -21.27
CA GLY A 205 1.39 19.75 -21.58
C GLY A 205 2.56 20.18 -20.71
N GLU A 206 2.97 21.43 -20.89
CA GLU A 206 4.04 22.05 -20.11
C GLU A 206 3.46 22.91 -18.97
N TYR A 207 4.17 22.89 -17.86
CA TYR A 207 3.84 23.54 -16.60
C TYR A 207 5.13 24.06 -15.95
N THR A 208 4.98 25.03 -15.06
CA THR A 208 6.03 25.38 -14.08
C THR A 208 5.80 24.55 -12.82
N ILE A 209 6.84 23.91 -12.31
CA ILE A 209 6.79 23.15 -11.06
C ILE A 209 7.43 23.95 -9.92
N HIS A 210 6.86 23.88 -8.73
CA HIS A 210 7.42 24.46 -7.51
C HIS A 210 7.35 23.44 -6.38
N SER A 211 8.38 23.34 -5.55
CA SER A 211 8.23 22.75 -4.21
C SER A 211 7.67 23.79 -3.25
N ALA A 212 6.94 23.32 -2.25
CA ALA A 212 6.38 24.14 -1.22
C ALA A 212 6.26 23.39 0.10
N LEU A 213 6.20 24.13 1.19
CA LEU A 213 6.10 23.56 2.53
C LEU A 213 5.16 24.40 3.39
N THR A 214 4.39 23.70 4.21
CA THR A 214 3.55 24.28 5.25
C THR A 214 4.19 24.02 6.60
N LEU A 215 4.61 25.07 7.29
CA LEU A 215 5.26 24.98 8.61
C LEU A 215 4.23 24.91 9.76
N ARG A 216 2.95 25.15 9.48
CA ARG A 216 1.87 25.35 10.47
C ARG A 216 0.59 24.59 10.12
N ALA A 217 0.71 23.33 9.76
CA ALA A 217 -0.41 22.53 9.26
C ALA A 217 -1.56 22.37 10.30
N ASP A 218 -1.23 22.41 11.58
CA ASP A 218 -2.16 22.39 12.71
C ASP A 218 -2.93 23.71 12.89
N GLU A 219 -2.29 24.85 12.62
CA GLU A 219 -2.90 26.19 12.68
C GLU A 219 -3.76 26.52 11.45
N LEU A 220 -3.52 25.88 10.29
CA LEU A 220 -4.30 26.09 9.06
C LEU A 220 -5.78 25.67 9.16
N ARG A 221 -6.21 25.03 10.25
CA ARG A 221 -7.63 24.76 10.51
C ARG A 221 -8.43 26.04 10.73
N ASP A 222 -7.78 27.15 11.11
CA ASP A 222 -8.37 28.48 11.15
C ASP A 222 -7.81 29.37 10.03
N THR A 223 -8.24 29.09 8.80
CA THR A 223 -7.88 29.84 7.57
C THR A 223 -8.23 31.35 7.61
N SER A 224 -8.85 31.86 8.68
CA SER A 224 -9.17 33.27 8.81
C SER A 224 -7.96 34.14 9.19
N GLU A 225 -6.90 33.55 9.76
CA GLU A 225 -5.72 34.29 10.23
C GLU A 225 -4.60 34.42 9.19
N PHE A 226 -4.54 33.53 8.19
CA PHE A 226 -3.48 33.53 7.17
C PHE A 226 -4.06 33.62 5.76
N PRO A 227 -3.71 34.64 4.96
CA PRO A 227 -4.21 34.78 3.60
C PRO A 227 -3.48 33.89 2.57
N TRP A 228 -2.57 33.00 2.99
CA TRP A 228 -1.80 32.09 2.14
C TRP A 228 -1.81 30.64 2.67
N ALA A 229 -1.60 29.70 1.75
CA ALA A 229 -1.68 28.25 1.96
C ALA A 229 -0.34 27.62 2.40
N PHE A 230 0.78 28.18 1.94
CA PHE A 230 2.12 27.64 2.13
C PHE A 230 3.05 28.72 2.64
N ASP A 231 3.94 28.34 3.56
CA ASP A 231 4.87 29.26 4.20
C ASP A 231 6.14 29.44 3.36
N VAL A 232 6.64 28.35 2.76
CA VAL A 232 7.91 28.34 2.02
C VAL A 232 7.66 27.87 0.59
N LEU A 233 8.31 28.53 -0.37
CA LEU A 233 8.38 28.09 -1.76
C LEU A 233 9.83 27.85 -2.17
N GLY A 234 10.08 26.69 -2.76
CA GLY A 234 11.36 26.37 -3.37
C GLY A 234 11.52 26.97 -4.75
N ARG A 235 12.64 26.62 -5.39
CA ARG A 235 12.94 27.06 -6.75
C ARG A 235 11.94 26.48 -7.75
N ALA A 236 11.62 27.31 -8.75
CA ALA A 236 10.81 26.89 -9.88
C ALA A 236 11.62 25.99 -10.83
N GLY A 237 10.95 25.01 -11.41
CA GLY A 237 11.41 24.22 -12.55
C GLY A 237 10.36 24.15 -13.65
N THR A 238 10.64 23.35 -14.67
CA THR A 238 9.72 22.97 -15.73
C THR A 238 9.23 21.55 -15.51
N LEU A 239 7.92 21.36 -15.67
CA LEU A 239 7.26 20.07 -15.66
C LEU A 239 6.59 19.85 -17.02
N THR A 240 6.95 18.78 -17.69
CA THR A 240 6.31 18.30 -18.91
C THR A 240 5.53 17.04 -18.59
N VAL A 241 4.21 17.13 -18.65
CA VAL A 241 3.32 15.98 -18.56
C VAL A 241 3.15 15.41 -19.96
N THR A 242 3.54 14.16 -20.18
CA THR A 242 3.44 13.49 -21.49
C THR A 242 2.28 12.52 -21.52
N GLU A 243 1.84 12.14 -22.72
CA GLU A 243 0.91 11.02 -22.86
C GLU A 243 1.47 9.78 -22.18
N GLU A 244 0.55 8.99 -21.63
CA GLU A 244 0.87 7.66 -21.13
C GLU A 244 1.28 6.80 -22.32
N GLU A 245 2.47 6.18 -22.26
CA GLU A 245 2.78 5.11 -23.19
C GLU A 245 1.77 3.99 -22.97
N PRO A 246 1.15 3.46 -24.05
CA PRO A 246 0.23 2.35 -23.89
C PRO A 246 0.96 1.22 -23.17
N ALA A 247 0.41 0.79 -22.04
CA ALA A 247 0.93 -0.37 -21.32
C ALA A 247 0.99 -1.55 -22.29
N SER A 248 2.06 -2.33 -22.18
CA SER A 248 2.22 -3.57 -22.93
C SER A 248 0.94 -4.42 -22.84
N ASP A 249 0.36 -4.78 -23.99
CA ASP A 249 -0.86 -5.59 -24.06
C ASP A 249 -0.70 -6.97 -23.37
N ASP A 250 0.54 -7.47 -23.25
CA ASP A 250 0.84 -8.78 -22.65
C ASP A 250 1.00 -8.70 -21.13
N LEU A 251 -0.12 -8.61 -20.40
CA LEU A 251 -0.15 -8.90 -18.96
C LEU A 251 -0.34 -10.40 -18.76
N THR A 252 0.78 -11.12 -18.68
CA THR A 252 0.81 -12.56 -18.44
C THR A 252 1.49 -12.86 -17.11
N ALA A 253 0.84 -13.67 -16.26
CA ALA A 253 1.46 -14.18 -15.05
C ALA A 253 2.70 -15.01 -15.40
N VAL A 254 3.79 -14.77 -14.67
CA VAL A 254 5.01 -15.57 -14.76
C VAL A 254 4.95 -16.62 -13.65
N ASP A 255 5.16 -17.89 -14.03
CA ASP A 255 5.30 -18.96 -13.05
C ASP A 255 6.67 -18.84 -12.38
N LEU A 256 6.69 -18.35 -11.14
CA LEU A 256 7.91 -18.13 -10.37
C LEU A 256 8.12 -19.24 -9.33
N ALA A 257 9.16 -20.03 -9.54
CA ALA A 257 9.62 -21.01 -8.56
C ALA A 257 10.69 -20.39 -7.65
N LEU A 258 10.37 -20.24 -6.37
CA LEU A 258 11.34 -19.83 -5.34
C LEU A 258 12.30 -20.98 -4.99
N PRO A 259 13.49 -20.69 -4.43
CA PRO A 259 14.38 -21.72 -3.91
C PRO A 259 13.68 -22.56 -2.84
N VAL A 260 13.83 -23.88 -2.89
CA VAL A 260 13.18 -24.80 -1.94
C VAL A 260 13.97 -24.91 -0.63
N CYS A 261 13.33 -25.45 0.41
CA CYS A 261 13.91 -25.81 1.70
C CYS A 261 15.32 -26.43 1.56
N GLY A 262 16.31 -25.85 2.26
CA GLY A 262 17.71 -26.27 2.26
C GLY A 262 18.52 -25.83 1.04
N ALA A 263 17.91 -25.18 0.05
CA ALA A 263 18.63 -24.56 -1.06
C ALA A 263 19.21 -23.19 -0.65
N PRO A 264 20.31 -22.75 -1.28
CA PRO A 264 20.81 -21.39 -1.08
C PRO A 264 19.86 -20.36 -1.72
N ILE A 265 19.75 -19.20 -1.08
CA ILE A 265 19.04 -18.02 -1.64
C ILE A 265 19.98 -17.10 -2.44
N GLU A 266 21.29 -17.14 -2.13
CA GLU A 266 22.31 -16.32 -2.79
C GLU A 266 22.33 -16.61 -4.31
N GLY A 267 22.30 -15.54 -5.11
CA GLY A 267 22.33 -15.63 -6.57
C GLY A 267 20.99 -16.01 -7.21
N PHE A 268 19.89 -16.06 -6.46
CA PHE A 268 18.56 -16.15 -7.06
C PHE A 268 18.23 -14.87 -7.84
N GLU A 269 17.89 -15.03 -9.12
CA GLU A 269 17.49 -13.94 -10.00
C GLU A 269 16.01 -14.11 -10.36
N LEU A 270 15.24 -13.03 -10.26
CA LEU A 270 13.86 -13.02 -10.74
C LEU A 270 13.86 -13.19 -12.27
N PRO A 271 13.03 -14.09 -12.82
CA PRO A 271 13.00 -14.37 -14.24
C PRO A 271 12.46 -13.17 -15.03
N PRO A 272 12.79 -13.05 -16.32
CA PRO A 272 12.27 -12.00 -17.19
C PRO A 272 10.74 -11.97 -17.19
N GLY A 273 10.17 -10.77 -17.13
CA GLY A 273 8.72 -10.55 -17.14
C GLY A 273 8.08 -10.45 -15.74
N VAL A 274 8.82 -10.77 -14.67
CA VAL A 274 8.41 -10.43 -13.30
C VAL A 274 8.62 -8.93 -13.09
N GLN A 275 7.57 -8.26 -12.61
CA GLN A 275 7.67 -6.86 -12.17
C GLN A 275 8.44 -6.82 -10.86
N ILE A 276 9.42 -5.94 -10.76
CA ILE A 276 10.17 -5.70 -9.52
C ILE A 276 9.67 -4.37 -8.98
N ASP A 277 9.34 -4.35 -7.70
CA ASP A 277 9.02 -3.10 -7.00
C ASP A 277 10.30 -2.56 -6.34
N ASP A 278 10.61 -1.29 -6.61
CA ASP A 278 11.84 -0.62 -6.13
C ASP A 278 11.64 0.05 -4.76
N PHE A 279 10.42 0.04 -4.21
CA PHE A 279 10.11 0.52 -2.85
C PHE A 279 10.34 -0.61 -1.82
N PRO A 280 10.49 -0.38 -0.48
CA PRO A 280 10.45 -1.49 0.47
C PRO A 280 9.11 -2.21 0.34
N ALA A 281 9.13 -3.28 -0.42
CA ALA A 281 7.94 -3.91 -0.95
C ALA A 281 7.56 -5.18 -0.16
N LEU A 282 8.47 -5.64 0.71
CA LEU A 282 8.30 -6.83 1.52
C LEU A 282 8.80 -6.60 2.95
N GLU A 283 7.86 -6.52 3.88
CA GLU A 283 8.13 -6.38 5.31
C GLU A 283 7.69 -7.64 6.07
N VAL A 284 8.40 -7.95 7.16
CA VAL A 284 8.09 -9.09 8.03
C VAL A 284 7.98 -8.62 9.45
N THR A 285 6.86 -8.95 10.08
CA THR A 285 6.68 -8.80 11.52
C THR A 285 6.57 -10.19 12.14
N VAL A 286 7.47 -10.49 13.06
CA VAL A 286 7.41 -11.72 13.88
C VAL A 286 6.43 -11.47 15.04
N GLY A 287 5.56 -12.43 15.32
CA GLY A 287 4.51 -12.26 16.31
C GLY A 287 3.73 -13.54 16.61
N HIS A 288 2.60 -13.35 17.27
CA HIS A 288 1.61 -14.40 17.53
C HIS A 288 0.20 -13.83 17.40
N THR A 289 -0.77 -14.68 17.09
CA THR A 289 -2.18 -14.32 17.08
C THR A 289 -2.82 -14.70 18.40
N GLY A 290 -3.51 -13.75 19.02
CA GLY A 290 -4.23 -13.93 20.28
C GLY A 290 -5.58 -13.21 20.25
N GLU A 291 -6.32 -13.28 21.35
CA GLU A 291 -7.54 -12.49 21.53
C GLU A 291 -7.21 -11.21 22.29
N ASP A 292 -7.71 -10.07 21.81
CA ASP A 292 -7.64 -8.78 22.51
C ASP A 292 -8.56 -8.74 23.74
N ALA A 293 -8.60 -7.59 24.43
CA ALA A 293 -9.44 -7.41 25.62
C ALA A 293 -10.96 -7.57 25.35
N ASP A 294 -11.39 -7.42 24.10
CA ASP A 294 -12.77 -7.57 23.64
C ASP A 294 -13.05 -8.98 23.05
N GLY A 295 -12.06 -9.87 23.04
CA GLY A 295 -12.15 -11.23 22.48
C GLY A 295 -12.04 -11.28 20.96
N VAL A 296 -11.53 -10.22 20.32
CA VAL A 296 -11.29 -10.16 18.89
C VAL A 296 -9.91 -10.71 18.60
N GLU A 297 -9.81 -11.57 17.59
CA GLU A 297 -8.53 -12.13 17.15
C GLU A 297 -7.66 -11.03 16.53
N GLU A 298 -6.49 -10.81 17.12
CA GLU A 298 -5.50 -9.81 16.71
C GLU A 298 -4.10 -10.43 16.67
N PHE A 299 -3.26 -9.93 15.78
CA PHE A 299 -1.85 -10.32 15.70
C PHE A 299 -0.99 -9.31 16.44
N PHE A 300 -0.21 -9.80 17.38
CA PHE A 300 0.69 -9.04 18.23
C PHE A 300 2.11 -9.11 17.66
N GLY A 301 2.56 -8.01 17.05
CA GLY A 301 3.84 -7.89 16.34
C GLY A 301 5.01 -7.56 17.27
N GLU A 302 5.34 -8.47 18.17
CA GLU A 302 6.30 -8.24 19.25
C GLU A 302 7.72 -8.66 18.88
N GLY A 303 8.04 -8.94 17.61
CA GLY A 303 9.37 -9.34 17.19
C GLY A 303 9.79 -10.75 17.62
N TYR A 304 8.94 -11.48 18.35
CA TYR A 304 9.06 -12.90 18.67
C TYR A 304 7.68 -13.57 18.55
N GLY A 305 7.66 -14.90 18.44
CA GLY A 305 6.42 -15.68 18.41
C GLY A 305 6.51 -16.89 17.50
N ASP A 306 5.37 -17.46 17.15
CA ASP A 306 5.22 -18.65 16.31
C ASP A 306 4.62 -18.35 14.93
N GLN A 307 4.42 -17.07 14.61
CA GLN A 307 3.82 -16.63 13.36
C GLN A 307 4.59 -15.46 12.75
N LEU A 308 4.48 -15.35 11.43
CA LEU A 308 4.96 -14.20 10.67
C LEU A 308 3.78 -13.52 10.00
N ARG A 309 3.65 -12.21 10.19
CA ARG A 309 2.89 -11.34 9.29
C ARG A 309 3.85 -10.88 8.21
N VAL A 310 3.55 -11.20 6.96
CA VAL A 310 4.34 -10.79 5.80
C VAL A 310 3.54 -9.75 5.03
N THR A 311 4.03 -8.52 5.02
CA THR A 311 3.39 -7.43 4.28
C THR A 311 4.00 -7.34 2.89
N PHE A 312 3.16 -7.50 1.88
CA PHE A 312 3.51 -7.24 0.49
C PHE A 312 2.93 -5.89 0.09
N ASP A 313 3.80 -4.93 -0.21
CA ASP A 313 3.46 -3.61 -0.74
C ASP A 313 3.72 -3.58 -2.23
N HIS A 314 2.76 -3.09 -3.01
CA HIS A 314 3.00 -2.84 -4.43
C HIS A 314 2.43 -1.50 -4.85
N VAL A 315 3.24 -0.73 -5.56
CA VAL A 315 2.75 0.43 -6.30
C VAL A 315 2.43 -0.01 -7.73
N ASN A 316 1.19 0.17 -8.16
CA ASN A 316 0.83 -0.13 -9.54
C ASN A 316 1.54 0.84 -10.49
N ALA A 317 2.64 0.39 -11.11
CA ALA A 317 3.43 1.21 -12.01
C ALA A 317 3.02 1.08 -13.49
N ILE A 318 2.06 0.21 -13.82
CA ILE A 318 1.74 -0.19 -15.20
C ILE A 318 0.67 0.73 -15.81
N GLU A 319 -0.57 0.61 -15.36
CA GLU A 319 -1.73 1.36 -15.88
C GLU A 319 -2.86 1.32 -14.85
N SER A 320 -3.87 2.18 -14.98
CA SER A 320 -5.01 2.15 -14.06
C SER A 320 -5.93 0.96 -14.31
N TRP A 321 -6.11 0.11 -13.31
CA TRP A 321 -6.97 -1.08 -13.39
C TRP A 321 -8.37 -0.77 -12.87
N GLY A 322 -9.39 -1.34 -13.51
CA GLY A 322 -10.80 -1.23 -13.10
C GLY A 322 -11.16 -2.18 -11.95
N GLU A 323 -10.62 -3.40 -11.96
CA GLU A 323 -10.70 -4.37 -10.85
C GLU A 323 -9.36 -5.09 -10.74
N SER A 324 -9.01 -5.55 -9.54
CA SER A 324 -7.87 -6.42 -9.31
C SER A 324 -8.18 -7.45 -8.23
N ARG A 325 -7.54 -8.62 -8.33
CA ARG A 325 -7.74 -9.75 -7.44
C ARG A 325 -6.43 -10.49 -7.25
N GLU A 326 -6.08 -10.81 -6.00
CA GLU A 326 -4.93 -11.67 -5.73
C GLU A 326 -5.18 -13.09 -6.25
N LEU A 327 -4.23 -13.66 -6.97
CA LEU A 327 -4.27 -15.06 -7.40
C LEU A 327 -3.44 -15.96 -6.49
N GLY A 328 -2.39 -15.41 -5.88
CA GLY A 328 -1.56 -16.13 -4.93
C GLY A 328 -0.29 -15.36 -4.60
N ALA A 329 0.29 -15.70 -3.46
CA ALA A 329 1.58 -15.21 -3.02
C ALA A 329 2.38 -16.35 -2.39
N ALA A 330 3.70 -16.25 -2.43
CA ALA A 330 4.58 -17.16 -1.72
C ALA A 330 5.88 -16.45 -1.32
N VAL A 331 6.46 -16.90 -0.22
CA VAL A 331 7.76 -16.43 0.28
C VAL A 331 8.61 -17.61 0.73
N VAL A 332 9.91 -17.38 0.74
CA VAL A 332 10.90 -18.25 1.36
C VAL A 332 11.75 -17.42 2.29
N ILE A 333 12.13 -18.02 3.40
CA ILE A 333 12.92 -17.37 4.45
C ILE A 333 14.21 -18.13 4.57
N ALA A 334 15.32 -17.42 4.50
CA ALA A 334 16.66 -17.95 4.61
C ALA A 334 17.33 -17.52 5.92
N HIS A 335 18.09 -18.43 6.50
CA HIS A 335 18.99 -18.17 7.62
C HIS A 335 20.40 -18.56 7.18
N GLU A 336 21.37 -17.68 7.38
CA GLU A 336 22.74 -17.87 6.89
C GLU A 336 22.79 -18.22 5.39
N GLY A 337 21.91 -17.60 4.59
CA GLY A 337 21.82 -17.79 3.13
C GLY A 337 21.16 -19.09 2.66
N VAL A 338 20.59 -19.91 3.58
CA VAL A 338 19.92 -21.17 3.26
C VAL A 338 18.45 -21.11 3.64
N VAL A 339 17.55 -21.56 2.75
CA VAL A 339 16.10 -21.57 3.02
C VAL A 339 15.75 -22.51 4.18
N VAL A 340 15.12 -21.95 5.21
CA VAL A 340 14.71 -22.62 6.45
C VAL A 340 13.19 -22.64 6.66
N ALA A 341 12.43 -21.82 5.94
CA ALA A 341 10.97 -21.87 5.95
C ALA A 341 10.39 -21.44 4.58
N GLU A 342 9.22 -21.98 4.25
CA GLU A 342 8.44 -21.64 3.05
C GLU A 342 7.00 -21.32 3.46
N MET A 343 6.40 -20.29 2.87
CA MET A 343 4.99 -19.95 3.06
C MET A 343 4.32 -19.69 1.73
N SER A 344 3.05 -20.08 1.61
CA SER A 344 2.26 -19.85 0.41
C SER A 344 0.80 -19.58 0.75
N TRP A 345 0.20 -18.65 0.03
CA TRP A 345 -1.20 -18.23 0.21
C TRP A 345 -1.97 -18.37 -1.11
N PRO A 346 -2.22 -19.60 -1.60
CA PRO A 346 -2.95 -19.83 -2.85
C PRO A 346 -4.46 -19.54 -2.74
N GLU A 347 -5.00 -19.43 -1.53
CA GLU A 347 -6.44 -19.28 -1.28
C GLU A 347 -6.88 -17.81 -1.15
N TRP A 348 -5.97 -16.84 -1.29
CA TRP A 348 -6.25 -15.41 -1.11
C TRP A 348 -7.05 -14.73 -2.24
N SER A 349 -7.66 -15.53 -3.13
CA SER A 349 -8.53 -15.06 -4.23
C SER A 349 -9.76 -14.26 -3.83
N GLU A 350 -10.05 -14.17 -2.53
CA GLU A 350 -11.11 -13.33 -1.99
C GLU A 350 -10.69 -11.86 -1.84
N VAL A 351 -9.38 -11.58 -1.77
CA VAL A 351 -8.87 -10.20 -1.73
C VAL A 351 -9.04 -9.57 -3.11
N ARG A 352 -9.91 -8.56 -3.15
CA ARG A 352 -10.27 -7.82 -4.36
C ARG A 352 -10.26 -6.34 -4.10
N TRP A 353 -9.82 -5.59 -5.10
CA TRP A 353 -9.90 -4.15 -5.10
C TRP A 353 -10.70 -3.67 -6.30
N ASN A 354 -11.72 -2.87 -6.03
CA ASN A 354 -12.41 -2.11 -7.06
C ASN A 354 -11.55 -0.90 -7.37
N GLY A 355 -11.00 -0.84 -8.58
CA GLY A 355 -10.05 0.18 -8.96
C GLY A 355 -8.68 -0.03 -8.31
N TRP A 356 -7.65 -0.01 -9.14
CA TRP A 356 -6.28 0.17 -8.69
C TRP A 356 -5.58 1.09 -9.67
N PRO A 357 -5.69 2.41 -9.49
CA PRO A 357 -5.07 3.36 -10.37
C PRO A 357 -3.55 3.30 -10.31
N ARG A 358 -2.92 3.72 -11.40
CA ARG A 358 -1.47 3.78 -11.51
C ARG A 358 -0.91 4.78 -10.48
N GLY A 359 0.23 4.43 -9.88
CA GLY A 359 0.88 5.18 -8.81
C GLY A 359 0.29 4.93 -7.41
N GLU A 360 -0.83 4.19 -7.29
CA GLU A 360 -1.37 3.85 -5.97
C GLU A 360 -0.71 2.60 -5.39
N GLY A 361 -0.27 2.72 -4.14
CA GLY A 361 0.22 1.62 -3.31
C GLY A 361 -0.91 0.78 -2.71
N ARG A 362 -0.79 -0.54 -2.75
CA ARG A 362 -1.67 -1.47 -2.04
C ARG A 362 -0.85 -2.50 -1.27
N SER A 363 -1.21 -2.64 -0.01
CA SER A 363 -0.58 -3.56 0.93
C SER A 363 -1.49 -4.74 1.24
N ILE A 364 -0.92 -5.92 1.35
CA ILE A 364 -1.57 -7.09 1.95
C ILE A 364 -0.65 -7.68 3.01
N GLY A 365 -1.20 -8.03 4.18
CA GLY A 365 -0.42 -8.55 5.30
C GLY A 365 -0.87 -9.94 5.76
N PRO A 366 -0.74 -11.00 4.94
CA PRO A 366 -1.02 -12.36 5.39
C PRO A 366 -0.22 -12.75 6.62
N VAL A 367 -0.88 -13.46 7.53
CA VAL A 367 -0.24 -14.14 8.66
C VAL A 367 -0.09 -15.63 8.31
N GLY A 368 1.07 -16.20 8.63
CA GLY A 368 1.35 -17.63 8.49
C GLY A 368 2.10 -18.16 9.70
N ASP A 369 1.79 -19.38 10.09
CA ASP A 369 2.56 -20.10 11.12
C ASP A 369 3.97 -20.37 10.62
N TRP A 370 4.94 -20.25 11.52
CA TRP A 370 6.29 -20.72 11.27
C TRP A 370 6.32 -22.24 11.21
N VAL A 371 6.85 -22.77 10.11
CA VAL A 371 7.11 -24.19 9.93
C VAL A 371 8.55 -24.37 9.49
N ASP A 372 9.35 -24.98 10.36
CA ASP A 372 10.75 -25.25 10.05
C ASP A 372 10.85 -26.31 8.95
N CYS A 373 11.55 -25.98 7.87
CA CYS A 373 11.72 -26.85 6.70
C CYS A 373 12.34 -28.21 7.04
N ALA A 374 13.31 -28.25 7.97
CA ALA A 374 14.08 -29.45 8.24
C ALA A 374 13.28 -30.48 9.06
N SER A 375 12.45 -30.00 9.98
CA SER A 375 11.64 -30.81 10.89
C SER A 375 10.19 -30.97 10.43
N GLY A 376 9.65 -29.99 9.71
CA GLY A 376 8.23 -29.84 9.41
C GLY A 376 7.38 -29.51 10.64
N GLU A 377 8.00 -29.10 11.75
CA GLU A 377 7.31 -28.79 12.99
C GLU A 377 6.85 -27.33 13.01
N HIS A 378 5.62 -27.12 13.49
CA HIS A 378 5.13 -25.80 13.84
C HIS A 378 5.71 -25.41 15.21
N GLY A 379 6.25 -24.20 15.32
CA GLY A 379 6.87 -23.75 16.55
C GLY A 379 7.29 -22.29 16.52
N GLN A 380 8.01 -21.87 17.56
CA GLN A 380 8.56 -20.51 17.61
C GLN A 380 9.55 -20.28 16.49
N VAL A 381 9.53 -19.07 15.93
CA VAL A 381 10.56 -18.57 15.04
C VAL A 381 11.86 -18.50 15.84
N PRO A 382 12.93 -19.22 15.44
CA PRO A 382 14.18 -19.16 16.17
C PRO A 382 14.75 -17.73 16.17
N LYS A 383 15.50 -17.38 17.21
CA LYS A 383 16.23 -16.12 17.24
C LYS A 383 17.29 -16.10 16.14
N GLY A 384 17.38 -15.00 15.39
CA GLY A 384 18.44 -14.81 14.42
C GLY A 384 18.14 -13.71 13.41
N ASP A 385 19.12 -13.48 12.54
CA ASP A 385 18.98 -12.66 11.35
C ASP A 385 18.58 -13.53 10.16
N TYR A 386 17.62 -13.04 9.39
CA TYR A 386 16.99 -13.75 8.30
C TYR A 386 16.92 -12.88 7.05
N GLU A 387 16.82 -13.53 5.89
CA GLU A 387 16.47 -12.91 4.62
C GLU A 387 15.14 -13.50 4.15
N ILE A 388 14.26 -12.66 3.60
CA ILE A 388 13.01 -13.10 2.98
C ILE A 388 12.99 -12.71 1.51
N LEU A 389 12.51 -13.61 0.67
CA LEU A 389 12.29 -13.41 -0.77
C LEU A 389 10.89 -13.89 -1.09
N GLY A 390 10.18 -13.21 -1.99
CA GLY A 390 8.82 -13.60 -2.31
C GLY A 390 8.31 -13.13 -3.65
N TRP A 391 7.05 -13.48 -3.90
CA TRP A 391 6.26 -12.98 -5.00
C TRP A 391 4.78 -12.97 -4.69
N ARG A 392 4.04 -12.18 -5.46
CA ARG A 392 2.59 -12.28 -5.58
C ARG A 392 2.15 -12.18 -7.04
N THR A 393 1.00 -12.72 -7.33
CA THR A 393 0.38 -12.61 -8.66
C THR A 393 -1.00 -12.01 -8.52
N VAL A 394 -1.26 -10.95 -9.27
CA VAL A 394 -2.51 -10.20 -9.29
C VAL A 394 -3.18 -10.39 -10.65
N GLU A 395 -4.43 -10.84 -10.66
CA GLU A 395 -5.30 -10.73 -11.83
C GLU A 395 -5.86 -9.30 -11.88
N VAL A 396 -5.82 -8.69 -13.06
CA VAL A 396 -6.26 -7.31 -13.25
C VAL A 396 -7.25 -7.25 -14.41
N THR A 397 -8.28 -6.41 -14.24
CA THR A 397 -9.27 -6.11 -15.26
C THR A 397 -9.13 -4.65 -15.64
N ARG A 398 -8.90 -4.36 -16.93
CA ARG A 398 -8.82 -3.02 -17.47
C ARG A 398 -10.21 -2.34 -17.50
N PRO A 399 -10.27 -1.00 -17.61
CA PRO A 399 -11.55 -0.29 -17.75
C PRO A 399 -12.38 -0.70 -18.96
N ASP A 400 -11.76 -1.24 -20.01
CA ASP A 400 -12.45 -1.76 -21.19
C ASP A 400 -13.03 -3.18 -21.00
N GLY A 401 -12.78 -3.80 -19.84
CA GLY A 401 -13.21 -5.14 -19.47
C GLY A 401 -12.27 -6.27 -19.89
N SER A 402 -11.15 -5.98 -20.54
CA SER A 402 -10.11 -6.98 -20.80
C SER A 402 -9.41 -7.39 -19.50
N THR A 403 -8.97 -8.65 -19.40
CA THR A 403 -8.32 -9.20 -18.21
C THR A 403 -6.90 -9.65 -18.52
N GLY A 404 -6.01 -9.52 -17.54
CA GLY A 404 -4.64 -10.02 -17.58
C GLY A 404 -4.16 -10.38 -16.19
N ALA A 405 -2.88 -10.77 -16.08
CA ALA A 405 -2.28 -11.03 -14.78
C ALA A 405 -0.83 -10.52 -14.73
N VAL A 406 -0.42 -10.08 -13.55
CA VAL A 406 0.90 -9.53 -13.28
C VAL A 406 1.51 -10.30 -12.12
N THR A 407 2.75 -10.76 -12.29
CA THR A 407 3.55 -11.31 -11.20
C THR A 407 4.54 -10.26 -10.73
N VAL A 408 4.46 -9.92 -9.44
CA VAL A 408 5.36 -9.00 -8.75
C VAL A 408 6.31 -9.82 -7.89
N GLY A 409 7.61 -9.64 -8.12
CA GLY A 409 8.67 -10.26 -7.36
C GLY A 409 9.29 -9.27 -6.39
N TYR A 410 9.65 -9.77 -5.22
CA TYR A 410 10.22 -8.98 -4.13
C TYR A 410 11.65 -9.48 -3.93
N PRO A 411 12.67 -8.66 -4.18
CA PRO A 411 14.07 -9.00 -3.90
C PRO A 411 14.28 -9.36 -2.43
N ALA A 412 15.41 -10.02 -2.14
CA ALA A 412 15.73 -10.42 -0.77
C ALA A 412 15.81 -9.19 0.16
N SER A 413 15.03 -9.19 1.25
CA SER A 413 15.06 -8.19 2.31
C SER A 413 15.41 -8.83 3.64
N ALA A 414 16.14 -8.11 4.50
CA ALA A 414 16.58 -8.62 5.80
C ALA A 414 15.56 -8.32 6.90
N PHE A 415 15.43 -9.24 7.87
CA PHE A 415 14.70 -9.01 9.12
C PHE A 415 15.34 -9.79 10.27
N THR A 416 15.02 -9.41 11.51
CA THR A 416 15.56 -10.06 12.71
C THR A 416 14.41 -10.58 13.58
N ALA A 417 14.54 -11.82 14.04
CA ALA A 417 13.66 -12.40 15.05
C ALA A 417 14.35 -12.37 16.42
N TYR A 418 13.63 -11.90 17.44
CA TYR A 418 14.12 -11.74 18.81
C TYR A 418 13.73 -12.92 19.69
N ASP A 419 14.36 -13.00 20.87
CA ASP A 419 13.97 -13.96 21.90
C ASP A 419 12.80 -13.41 22.73
N PHE A 420 11.99 -14.28 23.30
CA PHE A 420 10.90 -13.91 24.21
C PHE A 420 11.40 -13.15 25.45
N GLU A 421 12.64 -13.41 25.86
CA GLU A 421 13.28 -12.82 27.04
C GLU A 421 14.13 -11.57 26.74
N ASP A 422 13.98 -10.96 25.56
CA ASP A 422 14.75 -9.77 25.20
C ASP A 422 14.32 -8.56 26.06
N PRO A 423 15.19 -8.02 26.94
CA PRO A 423 14.84 -6.91 27.82
C PRO A 423 14.53 -5.61 27.06
N ASP A 424 14.98 -5.49 25.81
CA ASP A 424 14.70 -4.34 24.95
C ASP A 424 13.34 -4.47 24.23
N ASN A 425 12.68 -5.63 24.38
CA ASN A 425 11.38 -5.92 23.79
C ASN A 425 10.49 -6.68 24.78
N PRO A 426 9.90 -5.97 25.77
CA PRO A 426 9.30 -6.58 26.96
C PRO A 426 8.00 -7.38 26.71
N GLY A 427 7.62 -7.61 25.45
CA GLY A 427 6.34 -8.22 25.09
C GLY A 427 5.14 -7.33 25.43
N PRO A 428 3.90 -7.85 25.31
CA PRO A 428 2.73 -7.13 25.71
C PRO A 428 2.75 -7.14 27.23
N SER A 429 2.89 -5.97 27.86
CA SER A 429 2.66 -5.88 29.29
C SER A 429 1.23 -6.36 29.54
N ALA A 430 1.08 -7.51 30.18
CA ALA A 430 -0.21 -8.01 30.63
C ALA A 430 -0.85 -6.92 31.48
N THR A 431 -1.75 -6.12 30.88
CA THR A 431 -2.58 -5.19 31.60
C THR A 431 -3.65 -6.02 32.30
N ASP A 432 -3.47 -6.19 33.61
CA ASP A 432 -4.43 -6.75 34.56
C ASP A 432 -5.82 -6.09 34.48
#